data_AF-A0AA36FN91-F1
#
_entry.id   AF-A0AA36FN91-F1
#
_cell.length_a   1.000
_cell.length_b   1.000
_cell.length_c   1.000
_cell.angle_alpha   90.00
_cell.angle_beta   90.00
_cell.angle_gamma   90.00
#
_symmetry.space_group_name_H-M   'P 1'
#
loop_
_entity.id
_entity.type
_entity.pdbx_description
1 polymer ?
#
loop_
_entity_poly.entity_id
_entity_poly.type
_entity_poly.pdbx_seq_one_letter_code
_entity_poly.pdbx_strand_id
1 'polypeptide(L)'
;MDGNFAMAPTIFKQNCVIRVPFSDTAVTSVYVLLPNKTRVAFEELFQAIVDECEDLSYSINVQTVVTDFEDGALRAVLARFGCDVESKGCFYHLTQSTWRKSQELSLGTLYNTNAQFRLFCGMIYALAFLPLEDVNEGMRYFRTDIPQDPPEAEELLHCTSIVLMLVAPFD
;
A
#
# COMPACT_ATOMS: atom_id res chain seq x y z
N MET A 1 6.33 5.96 -1.28
CA MET A 1 7.42 5.16 -0.71
C MET A 1 7.22 3.72 -1.14
N ASP A 2 8.30 3.03 -1.49
CA ASP A 2 8.26 1.62 -1.93
C ASP A 2 9.51 0.87 -1.45
N GLY A 3 9.34 -0.38 -1.04
CA GLY A 3 10.39 -1.24 -0.50
C GLY A 3 10.76 -2.37 -1.45
N ASN A 4 12.04 -2.46 -1.83
CA ASN A 4 12.56 -3.57 -2.63
C ASN A 4 13.44 -4.51 -1.79
N PHE A 5 13.03 -5.77 -1.68
CA PHE A 5 13.74 -6.80 -0.92
C PHE A 5 14.87 -7.47 -1.69
N ALA A 6 14.68 -7.71 -3.00
CA ALA A 6 15.62 -8.46 -3.83
C ALA A 6 16.91 -7.68 -4.10
N MET A 7 16.85 -6.35 -4.05
CA MET A 7 18.00 -5.47 -4.26
C MET A 7 18.67 -5.01 -2.97
N ALA A 8 18.21 -5.46 -1.80
CA ALA A 8 18.82 -5.11 -0.52
C ALA A 8 20.11 -5.93 -0.29
N PRO A 9 21.23 -5.30 0.10
CA PRO A 9 22.40 -6.04 0.57
C PRO A 9 22.05 -6.90 1.79
N THR A 10 22.75 -8.02 1.99
CA THR A 10 22.38 -9.08 2.97
C THR A 10 22.16 -8.60 4.41
N ILE A 11 22.81 -7.52 4.84
CA ILE A 11 22.66 -6.96 6.20
C ILE A 11 21.42 -6.07 6.37
N PHE A 12 20.74 -5.72 5.27
CA PHE A 12 19.54 -4.90 5.26
C PHE A 12 18.33 -5.72 4.87
N LYS A 13 17.17 -5.36 5.42
CA LYS A 13 15.92 -6.04 5.10
C LYS A 13 15.33 -5.56 3.79
N GLN A 14 15.49 -4.27 3.46
CA GLN A 14 14.97 -3.69 2.23
C GLN A 14 15.75 -2.45 1.78
N ASN A 15 15.77 -2.24 0.46
CA ASN A 15 16.09 -0.95 -0.15
C ASN A 15 14.79 -0.17 -0.35
N CYS A 16 14.56 0.85 0.45
CA CYS A 16 13.43 1.75 0.39
C CYS A 16 13.72 2.92 -0.54
N VAL A 17 12.77 3.25 -1.40
CA VAL A 17 12.83 4.43 -2.27
C VAL A 17 11.68 5.39 -1.97
N ILE A 18 12.01 6.68 -1.90
CA ILE A 18 11.02 7.75 -1.81
C ILE A 18 11.08 8.55 -3.10
N ARG A 19 9.93 8.59 -3.76
CA ARG A 19 9.71 9.35 -4.98
C ARG A 19 8.79 10.51 -4.66
N VAL A 20 9.11 11.68 -5.18
CA VAL A 20 8.30 12.89 -5.04
C VAL A 20 7.75 13.30 -6.40
N PRO A 21 6.49 13.79 -6.49
CA PRO A 21 5.95 14.35 -7.71
C PRO A 21 6.81 15.51 -8.20
N PHE A 22 7.10 15.54 -9.49
CA PHE A 22 7.80 16.65 -10.15
C PHE A 22 7.23 16.82 -11.56
N SER A 23 6.49 17.91 -11.77
CA SER A 23 5.76 18.17 -13.02
C SER A 23 4.79 17.03 -13.36
N ASP A 24 4.92 16.42 -14.54
CA ASP A 24 4.12 15.31 -15.05
C ASP A 24 4.70 13.92 -14.68
N THR A 25 5.76 13.89 -13.87
CA THR A 25 6.45 12.66 -13.47
C THR A 25 6.69 12.62 -11.96
N ALA A 26 7.46 11.61 -11.52
CA ALA A 26 7.98 11.54 -10.16
C ALA A 26 9.47 11.19 -10.19
N VAL A 27 10.26 11.95 -9.44
CA VAL A 27 11.71 11.74 -9.31
C VAL A 27 12.01 10.97 -8.03
N THR A 28 12.98 10.06 -8.07
CA THR A 28 13.47 9.40 -6.86
C THR A 28 14.41 10.35 -6.13
N SER A 29 14.00 10.82 -4.97
CA SER A 29 14.77 11.79 -4.18
C SER A 29 15.56 11.12 -3.07
N VAL A 30 15.13 9.93 -2.60
CA VAL A 30 15.78 9.23 -1.49
C VAL A 30 15.89 7.75 -1.80
N TYR A 31 17.08 7.19 -1.52
CA TYR A 31 17.36 5.75 -1.47
C TYR A 31 17.86 5.42 -0.06
N VAL A 32 17.22 4.47 0.62
CA VAL A 32 17.57 4.11 2.00
C VAL A 32 17.65 2.60 2.16
N LEU A 33 18.72 2.16 2.80
CA LEU A 33 18.87 0.77 3.22
C LEU A 33 18.32 0.61 4.65
N LEU A 34 17.15 0.01 4.77
CA LEU A 34 16.51 -0.20 6.07
C LEU A 34 16.89 -1.58 6.64
N PRO A 35 17.39 -1.65 7.89
CA PRO A 35 17.81 -2.91 8.51
C PRO A 35 16.61 -3.79 8.90
N ASN A 36 15.45 -3.19 9.12
CA ASN A 36 14.20 -3.87 9.47
C ASN A 36 13.00 -3.00 9.05
N LYS A 37 11.79 -3.49 9.32
CA LYS A 37 10.51 -2.84 8.96
C LYS A 37 9.77 -2.26 10.18
N THR A 38 10.51 -1.95 11.24
CA THR A 38 9.88 -1.45 12.47
C THR A 38 9.48 0.01 12.31
N ARG A 39 8.48 0.45 13.08
CA ARG A 39 8.08 1.85 13.14
C ARG A 39 9.27 2.78 13.45
N VAL A 40 10.12 2.37 14.40
CA VAL A 40 11.31 3.14 14.81
C VAL A 40 12.27 3.36 13.63
N ALA A 41 12.54 2.33 12.81
CA ALA A 41 13.41 2.48 11.65
C ALA A 41 12.84 3.44 10.60
N PHE A 42 11.51 3.48 10.43
CA PHE A 42 10.86 4.45 9.55
C PHE A 42 10.82 5.87 10.14
N GLU A 43 10.64 6.02 11.45
CA GLU A 43 10.73 7.32 12.14
C GLU A 43 12.13 7.92 12.00
N GLU A 44 13.19 7.10 12.17
CA GLU A 44 14.58 7.50 11.96
C GLU A 44 14.84 7.93 10.50
N LEU A 45 14.33 7.17 9.53
CA LEU A 45 14.37 7.55 8.11
C LEU A 45 13.74 8.94 7.87
N PHE A 46 12.53 9.16 8.37
CA PHE A 46 11.85 10.43 8.16
C PHE A 46 12.51 11.58 8.89
N GLN A 47 13.05 11.37 10.09
CA GLN A 47 13.84 12.38 10.79
C GLN A 47 15.09 12.75 10.00
N ALA A 48 15.83 11.77 9.46
CA ALA A 48 17.02 12.05 8.65
C ALA A 48 16.71 12.90 7.39
N ILE A 49 15.53 12.71 6.78
CA ILE A 49 15.08 13.54 5.65
C ILE A 49 14.78 14.97 6.09
N VAL A 50 14.14 15.14 7.25
CA VAL A 50 13.85 16.46 7.83
C VAL A 50 15.15 17.18 8.13
N ASP A 51 16.08 16.52 8.81
CA ASP A 51 17.39 17.08 9.18
C ASP A 51 18.17 17.54 7.94
N GLU A 52 18.26 16.70 6.90
CA GLU A 52 18.94 17.05 5.65
C GLU A 52 18.27 18.24 4.95
N CYS A 53 16.93 18.31 4.97
CA CYS A 53 16.21 19.45 4.41
C CYS A 53 16.51 20.74 5.19
N GLU A 54 16.53 20.68 6.52
CA GLU A 54 16.87 21.82 7.38
C GLU A 54 18.31 22.30 7.17
N ASP A 55 19.27 21.39 7.06
CA ASP A 55 20.68 21.68 6.76
C ASP A 55 20.83 22.39 5.40
N LEU A 56 19.98 22.03 4.43
CA LEU A 56 19.89 22.68 3.12
C LEU A 56 19.02 23.95 3.12
N SER A 57 18.54 24.40 4.29
CA SER A 57 17.64 25.55 4.47
C SER A 57 16.30 25.43 3.73
N TYR A 58 15.81 24.20 3.55
CA TYR A 58 14.47 23.90 3.04
C TYR A 58 13.51 23.60 4.19
N SER A 59 12.28 24.11 4.07
CA SER A 59 11.17 23.67 4.90
C SER A 59 10.36 22.62 4.14
N ILE A 60 10.18 21.44 4.76
CA ILE A 60 9.35 20.37 4.20
C ILE A 60 7.92 20.48 4.74
N ASN A 61 6.94 20.45 3.84
CA ASN A 61 5.53 20.34 4.17
C ASN A 61 4.95 19.10 3.51
N VAL A 62 4.87 18.00 4.27
CA VAL A 62 4.34 16.73 3.77
C VAL A 62 2.83 16.77 3.85
N GLN A 63 2.16 16.76 2.68
CA GLN A 63 0.69 16.75 2.62
C GLN A 63 0.12 15.34 2.48
N THR A 64 0.79 14.50 1.69
CA THR A 64 0.32 13.15 1.40
C THR A 64 1.52 12.20 1.33
N VAL A 65 1.40 11.05 1.97
CA VAL A 65 2.34 9.94 1.79
C VAL A 65 1.60 8.75 1.24
N VAL A 66 2.03 8.28 0.07
CA VAL A 66 1.55 7.02 -0.51
C VAL A 66 2.57 5.93 -0.22
N THR A 67 2.18 4.90 0.51
CA THR A 67 3.07 3.78 0.88
C THR A 67 2.40 2.42 0.59
N ASP A 68 3.18 1.35 0.65
CA ASP A 68 2.62 0.01 0.82
C ASP A 68 1.94 -0.14 2.20
N PHE A 69 1.25 -1.26 2.41
CA PHE A 69 0.42 -1.51 3.60
C PHE A 69 1.24 -1.89 4.84
N GLU A 70 2.47 -1.39 4.97
CA GLU A 70 3.31 -1.62 6.13
C GLU A 70 2.87 -0.72 7.29
N ASP A 71 2.28 -1.33 8.33
CA ASP A 71 1.84 -0.66 9.56
C ASP A 71 2.96 0.19 10.20
N GLY A 72 4.21 -0.29 10.15
CA GLY A 72 5.37 0.45 10.66
C GLY A 72 5.62 1.77 9.92
N ALA A 73 5.58 1.75 8.58
CA ALA A 73 5.75 2.95 7.76
C ALA A 73 4.61 3.94 8.00
N LEU A 74 3.38 3.42 7.99
CA LEU A 74 2.17 4.19 8.19
C LEU A 74 2.18 4.96 9.51
N ARG A 75 2.43 4.26 10.62
CA ARG A 75 2.46 4.88 11.96
C ARG A 75 3.61 5.87 12.10
N ALA A 76 4.74 5.60 11.44
CA ALA A 76 5.89 6.51 11.45
C ALA A 76 5.58 7.83 10.72
N VAL A 77 4.81 7.80 9.62
CA VAL A 77 4.36 9.03 8.93
C VAL A 77 3.58 9.92 9.89
N LEU A 78 2.56 9.35 10.56
CA LEU A 78 1.71 10.10 11.50
C LEU A 78 2.50 10.63 12.70
N ALA A 79 3.42 9.81 13.24
CA ALA A 79 4.27 10.21 14.35
C ALA A 79 5.23 11.36 14.00
N ARG A 80 5.68 11.44 12.75
CA ARG A 80 6.71 12.39 12.30
C ARG A 80 6.17 13.66 11.68
N PHE A 81 5.07 13.56 10.95
CA PHE A 81 4.51 14.67 10.19
C PHE A 81 3.14 15.14 10.71
N GLY A 82 2.56 14.44 11.68
CA GLY A 82 1.30 14.81 12.33
C GLY A 82 0.07 14.14 11.70
N CYS A 83 -1.08 14.35 12.36
CA CYS A 83 -2.38 13.79 11.95
C CYS A 83 -2.99 14.45 10.71
N ASP A 84 -2.51 15.64 10.33
CA ASP A 84 -3.02 16.38 9.18
C ASP A 84 -2.49 15.84 7.84
N VAL A 85 -1.52 14.92 7.88
CA VAL A 85 -0.96 14.27 6.69
C VAL A 85 -1.87 13.17 6.21
N GLU A 86 -2.22 13.21 4.93
CA GLU A 86 -2.95 12.14 4.28
C GLU A 86 -2.04 10.93 4.04
N SER A 87 -2.15 9.93 4.92
CA SER A 87 -1.45 8.65 4.73
C SER A 87 -2.33 7.70 3.92
N LYS A 88 -1.93 7.40 2.68
CA LYS A 88 -2.70 6.60 1.72
C LYS A 88 -1.96 5.32 1.37
N GLY A 89 -2.71 4.23 1.20
CA GLY A 89 -2.16 3.02 0.58
C GLY A 89 -1.94 3.19 -0.93
N CYS A 90 -1.09 2.35 -1.50
CA CYS A 90 -0.81 2.32 -2.93
C CYS A 90 -1.75 1.36 -3.68
N PHE A 91 -2.54 1.87 -4.63
CA PHE A 91 -3.44 1.06 -5.47
C PHE A 91 -2.71 -0.05 -6.25
N TYR A 92 -1.51 0.26 -6.77
CA TYR A 92 -0.67 -0.74 -7.45
C TYR A 92 -0.36 -1.92 -6.51
N HIS A 93 0.03 -1.65 -5.25
CA HIS A 93 0.29 -2.70 -4.28
C HIS A 93 -0.96 -3.48 -3.88
N LEU A 94 -2.16 -2.87 -3.90
CA LEU A 94 -3.41 -3.60 -3.70
C LEU A 94 -3.63 -4.63 -4.83
N THR A 95 -3.54 -4.17 -6.08
CA THR A 95 -3.73 -5.04 -7.25
C THR A 95 -2.69 -6.17 -7.29
N GLN A 96 -1.43 -5.84 -7.01
CA GLN A 96 -0.34 -6.81 -6.97
C GLN A 96 -0.52 -7.83 -5.83
N SER A 97 -0.98 -7.40 -4.65
CA SER A 97 -1.17 -8.30 -3.51
C SER A 97 -2.29 -9.31 -3.76
N THR A 98 -3.38 -8.89 -4.38
CA THR A 98 -4.48 -9.79 -4.74
C THR A 98 -4.10 -10.73 -5.87
N TRP A 99 -3.31 -10.28 -6.84
CA TRP A 99 -2.72 -11.16 -7.85
C TRP A 99 -1.79 -12.21 -7.25
N ARG A 100 -0.92 -11.83 -6.29
CA ARG A 100 -0.06 -12.78 -5.57
C ARG A 100 -0.89 -13.80 -4.79
N LYS A 101 -1.89 -13.35 -4.02
CA LYS A 101 -2.80 -14.24 -3.30
C LYS A 101 -3.55 -15.19 -4.25
N SER A 102 -4.01 -14.69 -5.39
CA SER A 102 -4.64 -15.54 -6.43
C SER A 102 -3.70 -16.64 -6.93
N GLN A 103 -2.41 -16.36 -7.09
CA GLN A 103 -1.42 -17.37 -7.48
C GLN A 103 -1.13 -18.37 -6.35
N GLU A 104 -1.01 -17.90 -5.11
CA GLU A 104 -0.83 -18.76 -3.92
C GLU A 104 -1.97 -19.77 -3.77
N LEU A 105 -3.19 -19.36 -4.11
CA LEU A 105 -4.39 -20.19 -4.11
C LEU A 105 -4.55 -21.06 -5.37
N SER A 106 -3.53 -21.09 -6.25
CA SER A 106 -3.59 -21.79 -7.54
C SER A 106 -4.71 -21.31 -8.49
N LEU A 107 -5.23 -20.09 -8.30
CA LEU A 107 -6.29 -19.48 -9.10
C LEU A 107 -5.78 -18.70 -10.31
N GLY A 108 -4.46 -18.66 -10.53
CA GLY A 108 -3.84 -17.88 -11.61
C GLY A 108 -4.34 -18.28 -13.01
N THR A 109 -4.56 -19.58 -13.27
CA THR A 109 -5.13 -20.04 -14.55
C THR A 109 -6.58 -19.59 -14.70
N LEU A 110 -7.39 -19.71 -13.65
CA LEU A 110 -8.79 -19.29 -13.64
C LEU A 110 -8.89 -17.78 -13.90
N TYR A 111 -8.05 -16.98 -13.23
CA TYR A 111 -7.92 -15.55 -13.51
C TYR A 111 -7.59 -15.26 -14.97
N ASN A 112 -6.65 -15.96 -15.60
CA ASN A 112 -6.31 -15.66 -16.99
C ASN A 112 -7.37 -16.10 -18.01
N THR A 113 -8.19 -17.10 -17.67
CA THR A 113 -9.09 -17.77 -18.63
C THR A 113 -10.57 -17.44 -18.43
N ASN A 114 -10.97 -16.97 -17.25
CA ASN A 114 -12.37 -16.69 -16.92
C ASN A 114 -12.59 -15.19 -16.70
N ALA A 115 -13.37 -14.57 -17.58
CA ALA A 115 -13.67 -13.14 -17.50
C ALA A 115 -14.49 -12.74 -16.26
N GLN A 116 -15.41 -13.60 -15.81
CA GLN A 116 -16.21 -13.35 -14.62
C GLN A 116 -15.36 -13.41 -13.35
N PHE A 117 -14.43 -14.37 -13.26
CA PHE A 117 -13.50 -14.44 -12.15
C PHE A 117 -12.56 -13.22 -12.11
N ARG A 118 -12.09 -12.72 -13.27
CA ARG A 118 -11.35 -11.45 -13.32
C ARG A 118 -12.18 -10.27 -12.88
N LEU A 119 -13.45 -10.22 -13.26
CA LEU A 119 -14.36 -9.16 -12.84
C LEU A 119 -14.52 -9.19 -11.31
N PHE A 120 -14.74 -10.36 -10.72
CA PHE A 120 -14.76 -10.56 -9.27
C PHE A 120 -13.48 -10.04 -8.59
N CYS A 121 -12.30 -10.43 -9.07
CA CYS A 121 -11.04 -9.87 -8.54
C CYS A 121 -10.95 -8.35 -8.74
N GLY A 122 -11.46 -7.83 -9.86
CA GLY A 122 -11.55 -6.40 -10.15
C GLY A 122 -12.45 -5.64 -9.17
N MET A 123 -13.53 -6.26 -8.71
CA MET A 123 -14.44 -5.68 -7.73
C MET A 123 -13.74 -5.43 -6.38
N ILE A 124 -12.78 -6.27 -5.98
CA ILE A 124 -11.94 -6.03 -4.79
C ILE A 124 -11.24 -4.67 -4.90
N TYR A 125 -10.65 -4.37 -6.07
CA TYR A 125 -9.97 -3.10 -6.29
C TYR A 125 -10.93 -1.93 -6.47
N ALA A 126 -12.12 -2.19 -7.04
CA ALA A 126 -13.15 -1.19 -7.26
C ALA A 126 -13.66 -0.59 -5.94
N LEU A 127 -13.62 -1.35 -4.84
CA LEU A 127 -13.95 -0.85 -3.50
C LEU A 127 -13.12 0.37 -3.10
N ALA A 128 -11.89 0.50 -3.58
CA ALA A 128 -11.02 1.65 -3.29
C ALA A 128 -11.48 2.96 -3.96
N PHE A 129 -12.43 2.90 -4.89
CA PHE A 129 -12.98 4.05 -5.61
C PHE A 129 -14.39 4.42 -5.15
N LEU A 130 -14.96 3.71 -4.18
CA LEU A 130 -16.23 4.09 -3.57
C LEU A 130 -16.04 5.31 -2.66
N PRO A 131 -17.08 6.18 -2.54
CA PRO A 131 -17.17 7.11 -1.41
C PRO A 131 -16.99 6.37 -0.09
N LEU A 132 -16.34 7.01 0.89
CA LEU A 132 -15.98 6.35 2.17
C LEU A 132 -17.22 5.78 2.87
N GLU A 133 -18.33 6.51 2.83
CA GLU A 133 -19.63 6.13 3.37
C GLU A 133 -20.20 4.85 2.72
N ASP A 134 -19.84 4.57 1.48
CA ASP A 134 -20.35 3.43 0.69
C ASP A 134 -19.44 2.20 0.76
N VAL A 135 -18.19 2.33 1.24
CA VAL A 135 -17.21 1.23 1.27
C VAL A 135 -17.75 0.03 2.06
N ASN A 136 -18.41 0.25 3.20
CA ASN A 136 -18.98 -0.82 4.02
C ASN A 136 -20.10 -1.58 3.30
N GLU A 137 -20.98 -0.86 2.59
CA GLU A 137 -22.04 -1.48 1.82
C GLU A 137 -21.49 -2.19 0.58
N GLY A 138 -20.51 -1.59 -0.10
CA GLY A 138 -19.78 -2.22 -1.20
C GLY A 138 -19.12 -3.53 -0.78
N MET A 139 -18.48 -3.58 0.40
CA MET A 139 -17.92 -4.83 0.96
C MET A 139 -19.00 -5.86 1.26
N ARG A 140 -20.16 -5.45 1.77
CA ARG A 140 -21.29 -6.34 2.03
C ARG A 140 -21.84 -6.92 0.72
N TYR A 141 -22.04 -6.09 -0.30
CA TYR A 141 -22.46 -6.52 -1.62
C TYR A 141 -21.46 -7.50 -2.24
N PHE A 142 -20.17 -7.17 -2.21
CA PHE A 142 -19.10 -8.02 -2.75
C PHE A 142 -19.11 -9.43 -2.15
N ARG A 143 -19.40 -9.57 -0.84
CA ARG A 143 -19.51 -10.89 -0.19
C ARG A 143 -20.64 -11.76 -0.73
N THR A 144 -21.65 -11.17 -1.35
CA THR A 144 -22.75 -11.93 -1.96
C THR A 144 -22.41 -12.48 -3.34
N ASP A 145 -21.36 -11.96 -3.98
CA ASP A 145 -20.94 -12.30 -5.34
C ASP A 145 -19.73 -13.27 -5.37
N ILE A 146 -19.33 -13.82 -4.22
CA ILE A 146 -18.18 -14.72 -4.13
C ILE A 146 -18.46 -16.01 -4.93
N PRO A 147 -17.57 -16.38 -5.87
CA PRO A 147 -17.65 -17.65 -6.56
C PRO A 147 -17.61 -18.81 -5.56
N GLN A 148 -18.60 -19.71 -5.64
CA GLN A 148 -18.66 -20.89 -4.76
C GLN A 148 -17.69 -22.00 -5.19
N ASP A 149 -17.26 -21.96 -6.45
CA ASP A 149 -16.29 -22.88 -7.02
C ASP A 149 -15.26 -22.06 -7.83
N PRO A 150 -13.95 -22.16 -7.53
CA PRO A 150 -13.36 -22.94 -6.43
C PRO A 150 -13.52 -22.23 -5.07
N PRO A 151 -13.72 -22.98 -3.95
CA PRO A 151 -13.97 -22.40 -2.62
C PRO A 151 -12.82 -21.51 -2.12
N GLU A 152 -11.60 -21.73 -2.61
CA GLU A 152 -10.42 -20.91 -2.35
C GLU A 152 -10.63 -19.42 -2.73
N ALA A 153 -11.58 -19.11 -3.63
CA ALA A 153 -11.92 -17.74 -3.99
C ALA A 153 -12.36 -16.90 -2.78
N GLU A 154 -12.93 -17.52 -1.74
CA GLU A 154 -13.30 -16.83 -0.50
C GLU A 154 -12.08 -16.24 0.22
N GLU A 155 -10.90 -16.86 0.13
CA GLU A 155 -9.68 -16.33 0.76
C GLU A 155 -9.20 -15.01 0.16
N LEU A 156 -9.66 -14.64 -1.05
CA LEU A 156 -9.36 -13.33 -1.65
C LEU A 156 -10.02 -12.16 -0.91
N LEU A 157 -11.04 -12.41 -0.07
CA LEU A 157 -11.59 -11.41 0.85
C LEU A 157 -10.56 -10.86 1.82
N HIS A 158 -9.49 -11.61 2.14
CA HIS A 158 -8.42 -11.07 2.98
C HIS A 158 -7.81 -9.79 2.37
N CYS A 159 -7.83 -9.67 1.05
CA CYS A 159 -7.38 -8.48 0.34
C CYS A 159 -8.34 -7.28 0.50
N THR A 160 -9.59 -7.45 0.94
CA THR A 160 -10.48 -6.31 1.24
C THR A 160 -10.09 -5.60 2.53
N SER A 161 -9.45 -6.29 3.49
CA SER A 161 -8.89 -5.65 4.69
C SER A 161 -7.79 -4.65 4.35
N ILE A 162 -7.10 -4.86 3.24
CA ILE A 162 -6.12 -3.94 2.66
C ILE A 162 -6.81 -2.70 2.08
N VAL A 163 -8.04 -2.84 1.56
CA VAL A 163 -8.83 -1.71 1.05
C VAL A 163 -9.23 -0.75 2.16
N LEU A 164 -9.53 -1.23 3.36
CA LEU A 164 -9.80 -0.34 4.49
C LEU A 164 -8.60 0.55 4.84
N MET A 165 -7.38 0.02 4.69
CA MET A 165 -6.14 0.80 4.83
C MET A 165 -5.89 1.79 3.67
N LEU A 166 -6.67 1.73 2.58
CA LEU A 166 -6.61 2.70 1.47
C LEU A 166 -7.52 3.91 1.68
N VAL A 167 -8.66 3.69 2.34
CA VAL A 167 -9.81 4.63 2.26
C VAL A 167 -10.20 5.21 3.60
N ALA A 168 -9.92 4.55 4.73
CA ALA A 168 -10.27 5.05 6.05
C ALA A 168 -9.13 5.90 6.64
N PRO A 169 -9.44 7.05 7.28
CA PRO A 169 -8.51 7.71 8.18
C PRO A 169 -8.04 6.72 9.25
N PHE A 170 -6.75 6.75 9.57
CA PHE A 170 -6.21 5.98 10.68
C PHE A 170 -6.53 6.73 11.98
N ASP A 171 -7.63 6.35 12.62
CA ASP A 171 -7.97 6.77 13.99
C ASP A 171 -7.13 6.02 15.04
#